data_AF-A0A2V7TC02-F1
#
_entry.id   AF-A0A2V7TC02-F1
#
_cell.length_a   1.000
_cell.length_b   1.000
_cell.length_c   1.000
_cell.angle_alpha   90.00
_cell.angle_beta   90.00
_cell.angle_gamma   90.00
#
_symmetry.space_group_name_H-M   'P 1'
#
loop_
_entity.id
_entity.type
_entity.pdbx_description
1 polymer ?
#
loop_
_entity_poly.entity_id
_entity_poly.type
_entity_poly.pdbx_seq_one_letter_code
_entity_poly.pdbx_strand_id
1 'polypeptide(L)'
;MLGVGRNFTGPLTRAERDSSLREVAAHRTAWRARHINDYRLKVAAGCFCPWPGNPLILDVRGGRITQLLDTLGKPAGAVREPWSLYTVEGLFDAVEQSLKQVDVLEVAYDPQYGYPAMIRGDGKVGLPDDWFWIKASRLTPSR
;
A
#
# COMPACT_ATOMS: atom_id res chain seq x y z
N MET A 1 6.60 1.89 17.66
CA MET A 1 7.44 3.07 17.42
C MET A 1 7.01 3.66 16.09
N LEU A 2 6.42 4.85 16.12
CA LEU A 2 6.15 5.61 14.90
C LEU A 2 7.51 6.05 14.34
N GLY A 3 7.82 5.65 13.11
CA GLY A 3 9.06 6.04 12.45
C GLY A 3 9.22 7.55 12.45
N VAL A 4 10.45 8.01 12.67
CA VAL A 4 10.87 9.41 12.71
C VAL A 4 10.19 10.18 11.57
N GLY A 5 9.25 11.06 11.93
CA GLY A 5 8.57 11.93 10.99
C GLY A 5 9.60 12.82 10.33
N ARG A 6 9.83 12.62 9.02
CA ARG A 6 10.57 13.57 8.22
C ARG A 6 9.79 14.88 8.22
N ASN A 7 10.47 16.01 8.45
CA ASN A 7 9.92 17.29 8.08
C ASN A 7 10.00 17.38 6.55
N PHE A 8 8.86 17.25 5.86
CA PHE A 8 8.77 17.39 4.41
C PHE A 8 8.97 18.85 4.02
N THR A 9 10.23 19.25 3.81
CA THR A 9 10.60 20.61 3.41
C THR A 9 10.75 20.76 1.89
N GLY A 10 10.53 19.69 1.11
CA GLY A 10 10.60 19.72 -0.35
C GLY A 10 10.56 18.32 -0.99
N PRO A 11 10.73 18.25 -2.33
CA PRO A 11 10.71 16.99 -3.07
C PRO A 11 11.80 16.01 -2.67
N LEU A 12 11.51 14.71 -2.80
CA LEU A 12 12.43 13.61 -2.61
C LEU A 12 13.67 13.78 -3.48
N THR A 13 14.82 13.85 -2.83
CA THR A 13 16.12 13.84 -3.51
C THR A 13 16.41 12.46 -4.10
N ARG A 14 17.36 12.39 -5.04
CA ARG A 14 17.80 11.10 -5.61
C ARG A 14 18.29 10.12 -4.55
N ALA A 15 19.10 10.60 -3.60
CA ALA A 15 19.65 9.76 -2.54
C ALA A 15 18.54 9.16 -1.64
N GLU A 16 17.49 9.94 -1.37
CA GLU A 16 16.33 9.48 -0.60
C GLU A 16 15.52 8.45 -1.39
N ARG A 17 15.29 8.67 -2.68
CA ARG A 17 14.65 7.68 -3.57
C ARG A 17 15.43 6.37 -3.58
N ASP A 18 16.75 6.45 -3.76
CA ASP A 18 17.63 5.27 -3.76
C ASP A 18 17.60 4.53 -2.41
N SER A 19 17.52 5.26 -1.29
CA SER A 19 17.39 4.68 0.04
C SER A 19 16.06 3.95 0.22
N SER A 20 14.94 4.60 -0.13
CA SER A 20 13.61 3.99 -0.05
C SER A 20 13.47 2.80 -1.00
N LEU A 21 14.11 2.82 -2.17
CA LEU A 21 14.15 1.68 -3.09
C LEU A 21 14.87 0.47 -2.47
N ARG A 22 15.95 0.68 -1.73
CA ARG A 22 16.63 -0.42 -1.00
C ARG A 22 15.77 -0.95 0.15
N GLU A 23 15.11 -0.06 0.89
CA GLU A 23 14.22 -0.43 2.00
C GLU A 23 13.04 -1.27 1.52
N VAL A 24 12.32 -0.80 0.49
CA VAL A 24 11.17 -1.54 -0.06
C VAL A 24 11.59 -2.91 -0.60
N ALA A 25 12.76 -3.01 -1.26
CA ALA A 25 13.29 -4.27 -1.75
C ALA A 25 13.63 -5.26 -0.62
N ALA A 26 14.19 -4.77 0.50
CA ALA A 26 14.48 -5.60 1.67
C ALA A 26 13.19 -6.13 2.32
N HIS A 27 12.19 -5.26 2.50
CA HIS A 27 10.88 -5.64 3.03
C HIS A 27 10.16 -6.63 2.11
N ARG A 28 10.20 -6.43 0.79
CA ARG A 28 9.62 -7.34 -0.21
C ARG A 28 10.27 -8.72 -0.19
N THR A 29 11.60 -8.76 -0.05
CA THR A 29 12.36 -10.01 0.09
C THR A 29 11.95 -10.76 1.37
N ALA A 30 11.86 -10.05 2.50
CA ALA A 30 11.43 -10.62 3.77
C ALA A 30 9.98 -11.13 3.73
N TRP A 31 9.08 -10.44 3.03
CA TRP A 31 7.71 -10.91 2.80
C TRP A 31 7.69 -12.23 2.02
N ARG A 32 8.39 -12.30 0.87
CA ARG A 32 8.43 -13.49 0.01
C ARG A 32 8.98 -14.72 0.72
N ALA A 33 9.98 -14.53 1.59
CA ALA A 33 10.56 -15.60 2.40
C ALA A 33 9.57 -16.23 3.41
N ARG A 34 8.43 -15.60 3.68
CA ARG A 34 7.39 -16.16 4.55
C ARG A 34 6.46 -17.14 3.85
N HIS A 35 6.47 -17.18 2.51
CA HIS A 35 5.62 -18.06 1.71
C HIS A 35 4.10 -17.92 2.00
N ILE A 36 3.64 -16.72 2.38
CA ILE A 36 2.23 -16.42 2.62
C ILE A 36 1.58 -16.03 1.28
N ASN A 37 0.88 -16.98 0.66
CA ASN A 37 0.20 -16.76 -0.63
C ASN A 37 -1.31 -16.64 -0.49
N ASP A 38 -1.85 -17.11 0.64
CA ASP A 38 -3.27 -17.14 0.96
C ASP A 38 -3.51 -16.31 2.21
N TYR A 39 -4.32 -15.27 2.11
CA TYR A 39 -4.59 -14.38 3.24
C TYR A 39 -5.83 -13.52 3.00
N ARG A 40 -6.34 -12.93 4.08
CA ARG A 40 -7.27 -11.79 4.01
C ARG A 40 -6.54 -10.51 4.38
N LEU A 41 -6.89 -9.41 3.72
CA LEU A 41 -6.31 -8.09 3.97
C LEU A 41 -7.40 -7.03 3.92
N LYS A 42 -7.46 -6.14 4.92
CA LYS A 42 -8.34 -4.98 4.89
C LYS A 42 -7.60 -3.80 4.26
N VAL A 43 -8.14 -3.25 3.18
CA VAL A 43 -7.57 -2.11 2.47
C VAL A 43 -8.56 -0.95 2.45
N ALA A 44 -8.06 0.24 2.74
CA ALA A 44 -8.73 1.50 2.49
C ALA A 44 -7.81 2.36 1.63
N ALA A 45 -8.36 3.10 0.69
CA ALA A 45 -7.59 4.01 -0.13
C ALA A 45 -8.39 5.30 -0.33
N GLY A 46 -7.68 6.41 -0.46
CA GLY A 46 -8.26 7.70 -0.75
C GLY A 46 -7.32 8.52 -1.62
N CYS A 47 -7.92 9.30 -2.49
CA CYS A 47 -7.30 10.39 -3.22
C CYS A 47 -8.30 11.55 -3.23
N PHE A 48 -7.89 12.70 -3.75
CA PHE A 48 -8.84 13.77 -4.07
C PHE A 48 -9.91 13.36 -5.12
N CYS A 49 -9.68 12.25 -5.84
CA CYS A 49 -10.66 11.75 -6.80
C CYS A 49 -12.03 11.47 -6.13
N PRO A 50 -13.15 11.59 -6.87
CA PRO A 50 -14.51 11.60 -6.31
C PRO A 50 -14.99 10.32 -5.60
N TRP A 51 -14.11 9.33 -5.41
CA TRP A 51 -14.45 8.04 -4.82
C TRP A 51 -13.40 7.59 -3.78
N PRO A 52 -13.33 8.21 -2.58
CA PRO A 52 -12.77 7.50 -1.44
C PRO A 52 -13.69 6.32 -1.12
N GLY A 53 -13.28 5.13 -1.54
CA GLY A 53 -14.07 3.91 -1.34
C GLY A 53 -14.13 3.54 0.14
N ASN A 54 -15.26 3.00 0.56
CA ASN A 54 -15.35 2.31 1.85
C ASN A 54 -14.25 1.23 1.92
N PRO A 55 -13.63 0.99 3.09
CA PRO A 55 -12.63 -0.06 3.22
C PRO A 55 -13.19 -1.41 2.78
N LEU A 56 -12.42 -2.16 2.00
CA LEU A 56 -12.77 -3.51 1.57
C LEU A 56 -11.85 -4.55 2.23
N ILE A 57 -12.35 -5.76 2.35
CA ILE A 57 -11.57 -6.94 2.71
C ILE A 57 -11.30 -7.72 1.42
N LEU A 58 -10.03 -7.91 1.10
CA LEU A 58 -9.55 -8.68 -0.03
C LEU A 58 -9.31 -10.10 0.44
N ASP A 59 -9.94 -11.08 -0.19
CA ASP A 59 -9.58 -12.49 -0.04
C ASP A 59 -8.60 -12.86 -1.14
N VAL A 60 -7.37 -13.22 -0.75
CA VAL A 60 -6.27 -13.53 -1.66
C VAL A 60 -5.98 -15.02 -1.59
N ARG A 61 -5.96 -15.68 -2.75
CA ARG A 61 -5.59 -17.09 -2.90
C ARG A 61 -4.55 -17.25 -3.99
N GLY A 62 -3.48 -18.00 -3.70
CA GLY A 62 -2.35 -18.18 -4.62
C GLY A 62 -1.77 -16.85 -5.11
N GLY A 63 -1.74 -15.82 -4.25
CA GLY A 63 -1.25 -14.47 -4.59
C GLY A 63 -2.20 -13.62 -5.45
N ARG A 64 -3.43 -14.08 -5.73
CA ARG A 64 -4.43 -13.34 -6.52
C ARG A 64 -5.68 -13.06 -5.69
N ILE A 65 -6.28 -11.89 -5.87
CA ILE A 65 -7.55 -11.57 -5.21
C ILE A 65 -8.66 -12.38 -5.88
N THR A 66 -9.32 -13.23 -5.10
CA THR A 66 -10.45 -14.04 -5.56
C THR A 66 -11.80 -13.43 -5.18
N GLN A 67 -11.84 -12.60 -4.13
CA GLN A 67 -13.07 -11.99 -3.66
C GLN A 67 -12.82 -10.63 -3.01
N LEU A 68 -13.77 -9.71 -3.22
CA LEU A 68 -13.89 -8.47 -2.45
C LEU A 68 -15.09 -8.58 -1.53
N LEU A 69 -14.89 -8.22 -0.26
CA LEU A 69 -15.92 -8.18 0.75
C LEU A 69 -16.00 -6.78 1.36
N ASP A 70 -17.18 -6.34 1.76
CA ASP A 70 -17.35 -5.16 2.61
C ASP A 70 -16.89 -5.46 4.05
N THR A 71 -16.95 -4.45 4.93
CA THR A 71 -16.56 -4.64 6.34
C THR A 71 -17.51 -5.52 7.14
N LEU A 72 -18.67 -5.90 6.59
CA LEU A 72 -19.64 -6.83 7.17
C LEU A 72 -19.44 -8.26 6.63
N GLY A 73 -18.47 -8.48 5.73
CA GLY A 73 -18.20 -9.77 5.11
C GLY A 73 -19.11 -10.13 3.95
N LYS A 74 -19.86 -9.18 3.38
CA LYS A 74 -20.71 -9.40 2.20
C LYS A 74 -19.94 -9.11 0.91
N PRO A 75 -20.23 -9.81 -0.20
CA PRO A 75 -19.61 -9.52 -1.49
C PRO A 75 -19.75 -8.04 -1.89
N ALA A 76 -18.62 -7.40 -2.23
CA ALA A 76 -18.54 -5.97 -2.58
C ALA A 76 -18.40 -5.72 -4.09
N GLY A 77 -18.83 -6.69 -4.92
CA GLY A 77 -18.75 -6.63 -6.37
C GLY A 77 -17.54 -7.36 -6.96
N ALA A 78 -17.34 -7.17 -8.26
CA ALA A 78 -16.26 -7.82 -9.01
C ALA A 78 -14.88 -7.25 -8.66
N VAL A 79 -13.86 -8.12 -8.69
CA VAL A 79 -12.45 -7.73 -8.55
C VAL A 79 -12.05 -6.91 -9.79
N ARG A 80 -11.80 -5.62 -9.60
CA ARG A 80 -11.38 -4.69 -10.66
C ARG A 80 -10.54 -3.57 -10.08
N GLU A 81 -9.91 -2.78 -10.93
CA GLU A 81 -9.14 -1.61 -10.50
C GLU A 81 -10.01 -0.58 -9.77
N PRO A 82 -9.45 0.10 -8.75
CA PRO A 82 -8.06 -0.05 -8.27
C PRO A 82 -7.83 -1.25 -7.33
N TRP A 83 -8.89 -1.89 -6.85
CA TRP A 83 -8.81 -2.93 -5.80
C TRP A 83 -8.00 -4.16 -6.20
N SER A 84 -8.00 -4.51 -7.48
CA SER A 84 -7.19 -5.63 -8.02
C SER A 84 -5.68 -5.45 -7.82
N LEU A 85 -5.22 -4.23 -7.54
CA LEU A 85 -3.81 -3.89 -7.38
C LEU A 85 -3.34 -3.95 -5.91
N TYR A 86 -4.22 -4.19 -4.94
CA TYR A 86 -3.88 -4.08 -3.52
C TYR A 86 -3.60 -5.42 -2.82
N THR A 87 -3.05 -6.40 -3.55
CA THR A 87 -2.33 -7.50 -2.89
C THR A 87 -1.09 -6.96 -2.16
N VAL A 88 -0.47 -7.75 -1.28
CA VAL A 88 0.77 -7.32 -0.60
C VAL A 88 1.87 -7.03 -1.61
N GLU A 89 2.00 -7.87 -2.64
CA GLU A 89 2.93 -7.61 -3.75
C GLU A 89 2.58 -6.33 -4.51
N GLY A 90 1.30 -6.08 -4.78
CA GLY A 90 0.87 -4.85 -5.44
C GLY A 90 1.05 -3.59 -4.59
N LEU A 91 1.03 -3.69 -3.25
CA LEU A 91 1.41 -2.59 -2.35
C LEU A 91 2.90 -2.27 -2.44
N PHE A 92 3.77 -3.29 -2.60
CA PHE A 92 5.19 -3.05 -2.89
C PHE A 92 5.38 -2.37 -4.24
N ASP A 93 4.67 -2.83 -5.27
CA ASP A 93 4.69 -2.20 -6.60
C ASP A 93 4.21 -0.74 -6.54
N ALA A 94 3.17 -0.45 -5.74
CA ALA A 94 2.68 0.91 -5.53
C ALA A 94 3.74 1.83 -4.90
N VAL A 95 4.52 1.35 -3.93
CA VAL A 95 5.65 2.11 -3.35
C VAL A 95 6.73 2.36 -4.41
N GLU A 96 7.17 1.32 -5.11
CA GLU A 96 8.22 1.43 -6.14
C GLU A 96 7.81 2.38 -7.28
N GLN A 97 6.54 2.35 -7.70
CA GLN A 97 6.02 3.24 -8.73
C GLN A 97 5.92 4.68 -8.23
N SER A 98 5.45 4.89 -6.99
CA SER A 98 5.34 6.22 -6.40
C SER A 98 6.71 6.87 -6.27
N LEU A 99 7.74 6.12 -5.87
CA LEU A 99 9.13 6.61 -5.80
C LEU A 99 9.68 7.14 -7.13
N LYS A 100 9.03 6.88 -8.27
CA LYS A 100 9.40 7.44 -9.58
C LYS A 100 8.58 8.68 -9.96
N GLN A 101 7.41 8.86 -9.37
CA GLN A 101 6.40 9.79 -9.85
C GLN A 101 6.17 10.98 -8.93
N VAL A 102 6.15 10.75 -7.61
CA VAL A 102 5.74 11.76 -6.64
C VAL A 102 6.91 12.52 -6.06
N ASP A 103 6.66 13.76 -5.65
CA ASP A 103 7.64 14.59 -4.96
C ASP A 103 7.74 14.20 -3.48
N VAL A 104 6.67 13.75 -2.83
CA VAL A 104 6.70 13.29 -1.44
C VAL A 104 6.12 11.89 -1.33
N LEU A 105 6.80 10.99 -0.61
CA LEU A 105 6.31 9.66 -0.29
C LEU A 105 6.62 9.29 1.17
N GLU A 106 5.58 8.93 1.91
CA GLU A 106 5.65 8.30 3.22
C GLU A 106 5.25 6.83 3.11
N VAL A 107 6.05 5.95 3.69
CA VAL A 107 5.72 4.54 3.81
C VAL A 107 5.91 4.11 5.26
N ALA A 108 4.89 3.45 5.82
CA ALA A 108 5.02 2.74 7.09
C ALA A 108 4.75 1.25 6.86
N TYR A 109 5.66 0.42 7.34
CA TYR A 109 5.56 -1.03 7.22
C TYR A 109 4.85 -1.65 8.43
N ASP A 110 4.11 -2.74 8.18
CA ASP A 110 3.49 -3.55 9.22
C ASP A 110 4.55 -4.16 10.14
N PRO A 111 4.43 -4.07 11.48
CA PRO A 111 5.46 -4.54 12.40
C PRO A 111 5.55 -6.06 12.49
N GLN A 112 4.51 -6.80 12.10
CA GLN A 112 4.46 -8.26 12.21
C GLN A 112 4.93 -8.94 10.91
N TYR A 113 4.47 -8.43 9.77
CA TYR A 113 4.67 -9.05 8.47
C TYR A 113 5.56 -8.23 7.52
N GLY A 114 5.81 -6.96 7.81
CA GLY A 114 6.74 -6.12 7.05
C GLY A 114 6.22 -5.64 5.70
N TYR A 115 4.93 -5.78 5.37
CA TYR A 115 4.34 -5.23 4.15
C TYR A 115 4.05 -3.72 4.28
N PRO A 116 3.92 -2.95 3.19
CA PRO A 116 3.54 -1.54 3.26
C PRO A 116 2.11 -1.40 3.82
N ALA A 117 2.00 -0.93 5.06
CA ALA A 117 0.72 -0.80 5.77
C ALA A 117 0.11 0.60 5.64
N MET A 118 0.94 1.61 5.42
CA MET A 118 0.53 2.96 5.05
C MET A 118 1.43 3.46 3.93
N ILE A 119 0.82 3.98 2.87
CA ILE A 119 1.49 4.68 1.78
C ILE A 119 0.78 6.03 1.66
N ARG A 120 1.51 7.14 1.71
CA ARG A 120 0.97 8.47 1.39
C ARG A 120 1.88 9.15 0.39
N GLY A 121 1.31 9.67 -0.68
CA GLY A 121 2.06 10.41 -1.67
C GLY A 121 1.42 11.76 -1.96
N ASP A 122 2.26 12.71 -2.34
CA ASP A 122 1.88 14.03 -2.85
C ASP A 122 2.72 14.26 -4.11
N GLY A 123 2.01 14.44 -5.23
CA GLY A 123 2.57 14.42 -6.57
C GLY A 123 3.60 15.52 -6.80
N LYS A 124 3.20 16.77 -6.51
CA LYS A 124 4.00 17.98 -6.68
C LYS A 124 3.79 18.88 -5.48
N VAL A 125 4.89 19.13 -4.77
CA VAL A 125 4.86 20.01 -3.60
C VAL A 125 4.30 21.39 -3.99
N GLY A 126 3.21 21.78 -3.32
CA GLY A 126 2.53 23.05 -3.56
C GLY A 126 1.43 23.02 -4.62
N LEU A 127 1.19 21.88 -5.28
CA LEU A 127 0.03 21.66 -6.12
C LEU A 127 -1.11 21.10 -5.23
N PRO A 128 -2.28 21.75 -5.15
CA PRO A 128 -3.41 21.17 -4.42
C PRO A 128 -3.95 19.93 -5.15
N ASP A 129 -4.62 19.05 -4.40
CA ASP A 129 -5.50 18.00 -4.92
C ASP A 129 -4.83 16.84 -5.69
N ASP A 130 -3.52 16.68 -5.59
CA ASP A 130 -2.75 15.59 -6.22
C ASP A 130 -2.19 14.56 -5.22
N TRP A 131 -2.70 14.58 -3.99
CA TRP A 131 -2.33 13.65 -2.93
C TRP A 131 -3.13 12.34 -2.99
N PHE A 132 -2.53 11.28 -2.44
CA PHE A 132 -3.21 10.00 -2.22
C PHE A 132 -2.72 9.32 -0.94
N TRP A 133 -3.51 8.37 -0.46
CA TRP A 133 -3.10 7.43 0.58
C TRP A 133 -3.70 6.04 0.37
N ILE A 134 -2.96 5.03 0.81
CA ILE A 134 -3.38 3.63 0.87
C ILE A 134 -3.08 3.12 2.28
N LYS A 135 -4.07 2.51 2.92
CA LYS A 135 -3.95 1.88 4.24
C LYS A 135 -4.32 0.41 4.14
N ALA A 136 -3.34 -0.46 4.38
CA ALA A 136 -3.50 -1.89 4.48
C ALA A 136 -3.37 -2.33 5.94
N SER A 137 -4.25 -3.23 6.40
CA SER A 137 -4.28 -3.64 7.79
C SER A 137 -4.97 -4.99 7.97
N ARG A 138 -4.84 -5.56 9.17
CA ARG A 138 -5.52 -6.81 9.57
C ARG A 138 -5.22 -7.96 8.59
N LEU A 139 -3.96 -8.10 8.20
CA LEU A 139 -3.53 -9.26 7.42
C LEU A 139 -3.69 -10.52 8.27
N THR A 140 -4.47 -11.47 7.78
CA THR A 140 -4.68 -12.76 8.40
C THR A 140 -4.34 -13.85 7.38
N PRO A 141 -3.20 -14.57 7.53
CA PRO A 141 -2.87 -15.69 6.67
C PRO A 141 -3.94 -16.79 6.79
N SER A 142 -4.25 -17.43 5.68
CA SER A 142 -5.09 -18.64 5.64
C SER A 142 -4.25 -19.83 5.19
N ARG A 143 -4.66 -21.04 5.59
CA ARG A 143 -4.08 -22.30 5.13
C ARG A 143 -4.74 -22.76 3.85
#